data_AF-A0AAP2W7I8-F1
#
_entry.id   AF-A0AAP2W7I8-F1
#
_cell.length_a   1.000
_cell.length_b   1.000
_cell.length_c   1.000
_cell.angle_alpha   90.00
_cell.angle_beta   90.00
_cell.angle_gamma   90.00
#
_symmetry.space_group_name_H-M   'P 1'
#
loop_
_entity.id
_entity.type
_entity.pdbx_description
1 polymer ?
#
loop_
_entity_poly.entity_id
_entity_poly.type
_entity_poly.pdbx_seq_one_letter_code
_entity_poly.pdbx_strand_id
1 'polypeptide(L)'
;MINLTSKTIRLTFITLTIIAFILSAGCVGYLKNPIKSTPTPAPTVTATPSPEPTKKPVNETVERHYQYIEKFYAGIEKFNRGIDFIYKSQSYANDMDWNNASSYALKARDSMEDAKVLFKDMEQYALNDNELRLSQKWYETADHSSVCYGYHSDAYIEHEFQDSKETPNYIKFNYYVEQANHYNSLAQQSRMQAEELQSGVNTTIYV
;
A
#
# COMPACT_ATOMS: atom_id res chain seq x y z
N MET A 1 41.84 -21.03 -7.82
CA MET A 1 41.16 -20.26 -6.78
C MET A 1 40.59 -19.01 -7.44
N ILE A 2 39.29 -18.97 -7.68
CA ILE A 2 38.63 -17.87 -8.41
C ILE A 2 37.71 -17.14 -7.42
N ASN A 3 37.86 -15.82 -7.39
CA ASN A 3 37.26 -14.84 -6.49
C ASN A 3 35.76 -15.00 -6.26
N LEU A 4 35.36 -15.10 -4.99
CA LEU A 4 33.98 -15.16 -4.51
C LEU A 4 33.48 -13.81 -3.96
N THR A 5 33.92 -12.68 -4.52
CA THR A 5 33.74 -11.33 -3.92
C THR A 5 32.99 -10.33 -4.80
N SER A 6 32.10 -10.79 -5.68
CA SER A 6 31.36 -9.88 -6.58
C SER A 6 29.83 -9.92 -6.47
N LYS A 7 29.23 -11.00 -5.93
CA LYS A 7 27.76 -11.13 -5.90
C LYS A 7 27.09 -10.57 -4.64
N THR A 8 27.79 -10.49 -3.52
CA THR A 8 27.20 -10.05 -2.24
C THR A 8 27.05 -8.53 -2.12
N ILE A 9 27.83 -7.76 -2.89
CA ILE A 9 27.85 -6.28 -2.80
C ILE A 9 26.70 -5.64 -3.61
N ARG A 10 26.09 -6.35 -4.56
CA ARG A 10 24.97 -5.81 -5.36
C ARG A 10 23.62 -5.83 -4.65
N LEU A 11 23.46 -6.58 -3.56
CA LEU A 11 22.19 -6.63 -2.82
C LEU A 11 22.07 -5.53 -1.76
N THR A 12 23.19 -4.93 -1.32
CA THR A 12 23.21 -3.99 -0.19
C THR A 12 22.93 -2.53 -0.61
N PHE A 13 22.97 -2.22 -1.91
CA PHE A 13 22.83 -0.84 -2.41
C PHE A 13 21.43 -0.48 -2.95
N ILE A 14 20.49 -1.43 -3.02
CA ILE A 14 19.12 -1.16 -3.52
C ILE A 14 18.14 -0.84 -2.37
N THR A 15 18.56 -1.04 -1.12
CA THR A 15 17.67 -0.95 0.07
C THR A 15 17.50 0.46 0.65
N LEU A 16 18.16 1.50 0.11
CA LEU A 16 18.28 2.79 0.80
C LEU A 16 17.64 4.02 0.13
N THR A 17 16.82 3.87 -0.91
CA THR A 17 16.33 5.05 -1.69
C THR A 17 14.82 5.24 -1.79
N ILE A 18 13.97 4.40 -1.17
CA ILE A 18 12.51 4.49 -1.33
C ILE A 18 11.77 4.99 -0.06
N ILE A 19 12.49 5.35 1.01
CA ILE A 19 11.85 5.66 2.31
C ILE A 19 11.47 7.16 2.49
N ALA A 20 11.70 8.05 1.53
CA ALA A 20 11.67 9.50 1.83
C ALA A 20 10.58 10.38 1.18
N PHE A 21 9.61 9.90 0.38
CA PHE A 21 8.78 10.85 -0.40
C PHE A 21 7.30 10.47 -0.69
N ILE A 22 6.53 9.93 0.25
CA ILE A 22 5.08 9.73 0.03
C ILE A 22 4.26 10.05 1.29
N LEU A 23 4.24 11.32 1.71
CA LEU A 23 3.42 11.80 2.83
C LEU A 23 2.38 12.87 2.44
N SER A 24 2.19 13.17 1.15
CA SER A 24 1.36 14.32 0.75
C SER A 24 0.34 14.06 -0.37
N ALA A 25 0.09 12.82 -0.79
CA ALA A 25 -1.09 12.51 -1.60
C ALA A 25 -2.38 12.47 -0.76
N GLY A 26 -2.50 13.35 0.22
CA GLY A 26 -3.81 13.77 0.69
C GLY A 26 -4.44 14.56 -0.44
N CYS A 27 -5.34 13.94 -1.19
CA CYS A 27 -6.41 14.70 -1.81
C CYS A 27 -7.04 15.54 -0.69
N VAL A 28 -6.94 16.87 -0.82
CA VAL A 28 -7.79 17.92 -0.23
C VAL A 28 -6.91 19.14 0.09
N GLY A 29 -6.63 19.92 -0.95
CA GLY A 29 -6.32 21.35 -0.81
C GLY A 29 -7.58 22.21 -0.64
N TYR A 30 -8.76 21.62 -0.40
CA TYR A 30 -10.04 22.35 -0.39
C TYR A 30 -10.92 22.20 0.85
N LEU A 31 -10.58 21.42 1.87
CA LEU A 31 -11.44 21.27 3.06
C LEU A 31 -10.64 21.45 4.35
N LYS A 32 -10.94 22.58 5.00
CA LYS A 32 -10.50 22.95 6.34
C LYS A 32 -10.92 21.88 7.36
N ASN A 33 -9.98 21.52 8.22
CA ASN A 33 -10.08 20.80 9.50
C ASN A 33 -10.45 19.30 9.47
N PRO A 34 -9.49 18.41 9.79
CA PRO A 34 -9.82 17.07 10.28
C PRO A 34 -10.22 17.11 11.76
N ILE A 35 -11.41 16.59 12.07
CA ILE A 35 -11.84 16.29 13.43
C ILE A 35 -10.97 15.14 13.97
N LYS A 36 -10.31 15.40 15.10
CA LYS A 36 -9.47 14.47 15.84
C LYS A 36 -10.31 13.30 16.37
N SER A 37 -10.09 12.10 15.85
CA SER A 37 -10.65 10.86 16.41
C SER A 37 -9.63 10.20 17.31
N THR A 38 -10.00 9.98 18.58
CA THR A 38 -9.16 9.35 19.61
C THR A 38 -9.29 7.82 19.51
N PRO A 39 -8.19 7.05 19.41
CA PRO A 39 -8.29 5.59 19.40
C PRO A 39 -8.58 5.03 20.80
N THR A 40 -9.54 4.10 20.87
CA THR A 40 -9.82 3.26 22.05
C THR A 40 -8.79 2.13 22.14
N PRO A 41 -8.21 1.83 23.31
CA PRO A 41 -7.22 0.76 23.44
C PRO A 41 -7.87 -0.63 23.27
N ALA A 42 -7.24 -1.48 22.46
CA ALA A 42 -7.58 -2.89 22.32
C ALA A 42 -6.95 -3.73 23.46
N PRO A 43 -7.61 -4.80 23.94
CA PRO A 43 -7.13 -5.60 25.06
C PRO A 43 -5.88 -6.42 24.72
N THR A 44 -4.95 -6.50 25.67
CA THR A 44 -3.72 -7.29 25.61
C THR A 44 -4.02 -8.78 25.78
N VAL A 45 -3.67 -9.60 24.79
CA VAL A 45 -3.71 -11.06 24.87
C VAL A 45 -2.33 -11.59 25.29
N THR A 46 -2.29 -12.40 26.35
CA THR A 46 -1.10 -13.10 26.83
C THR A 46 -0.78 -14.28 25.89
N ALA A 47 0.40 -14.26 25.27
CA ALA A 47 0.86 -15.32 24.37
C ALA A 47 1.27 -16.59 25.14
N THR A 48 0.77 -17.73 24.68
CA THR A 48 1.20 -19.09 25.08
C THR A 48 2.53 -19.43 24.40
N PRO A 49 3.47 -20.14 25.06
CA PRO A 49 4.76 -20.50 24.45
C PRO A 49 4.58 -21.37 23.19
N SER A 50 5.15 -20.90 22.08
CA SER A 50 5.17 -21.57 20.78
C SER A 50 6.29 -22.61 20.70
N PRO A 51 6.06 -23.80 20.12
CA PRO A 51 7.08 -24.84 19.97
C PRO A 51 8.25 -24.40 19.07
N GLU A 52 9.45 -24.84 19.43
CA GLU A 52 10.71 -24.50 18.78
C GLU A 52 10.76 -25.01 17.31
N PRO A 53 11.08 -24.14 16.32
CA PRO A 53 11.05 -24.54 14.93
C PRO A 53 12.19 -25.50 14.61
N THR A 54 11.84 -26.68 14.12
CA THR A 54 12.80 -27.63 13.53
C THR A 54 13.48 -26.97 12.34
N LYS A 55 14.82 -26.82 12.39
CA LYS A 55 15.61 -26.21 11.32
C LYS A 55 15.38 -26.94 9.99
N LYS A 56 14.65 -26.31 9.06
CA LYS A 56 14.53 -26.76 7.67
C LYS A 56 15.90 -26.64 6.97
N PRO A 57 16.16 -27.47 5.93
CA PRO A 57 17.42 -27.43 5.20
C PRO A 57 17.70 -26.01 4.70
N VAL A 58 18.96 -25.55 4.83
CA VAL A 58 19.39 -24.19 4.47
C VAL A 58 19.03 -23.84 3.01
N ASN A 59 18.95 -24.83 2.12
CA ASN A 59 18.57 -24.63 0.72
C ASN A 59 17.10 -24.24 0.54
N GLU A 60 16.17 -24.83 1.31
CA GLU A 60 14.74 -24.44 1.30
C GLU A 60 14.54 -23.07 1.92
N THR A 61 15.35 -22.72 2.93
CA THR A 61 15.26 -21.44 3.65
C THR A 61 15.65 -20.26 2.78
N VAL A 62 16.72 -20.42 1.96
CA VAL A 62 17.25 -19.37 1.07
C VAL A 62 16.36 -19.14 -0.13
N GLU A 63 15.94 -20.20 -0.84
CA GLU A 63 15.05 -20.08 -2.00
C GLU A 63 13.71 -19.44 -1.61
N ARG A 64 13.15 -19.85 -0.47
CA ARG A 64 11.95 -19.24 0.11
C ARG A 64 12.15 -17.75 0.41
N HIS A 65 13.28 -17.36 1.01
CA HIS A 65 13.54 -15.94 1.28
C HIS A 65 13.65 -15.13 -0.01
N TYR A 66 14.27 -15.67 -1.06
CA TYR A 66 14.26 -15.05 -2.38
C TYR A 66 12.84 -14.86 -2.92
N GLN A 67 11.98 -15.88 -2.84
CA GLN A 67 10.59 -15.78 -3.28
C GLN A 67 9.79 -14.72 -2.49
N TYR A 68 9.97 -14.67 -1.16
CA TYR A 68 9.33 -13.66 -0.32
C TYR A 68 9.72 -12.24 -0.74
N ILE A 69 11.02 -11.98 -0.89
CA ILE A 69 11.56 -10.68 -1.25
C ILE A 69 11.21 -10.29 -2.70
N GLU A 70 11.24 -11.24 -3.63
CA GLU A 70 10.83 -11.03 -5.02
C GLU A 70 9.38 -10.56 -5.10
N LYS A 71 8.47 -11.26 -4.41
CA LYS A 71 7.04 -10.87 -4.34
C LYS A 71 6.85 -9.52 -3.69
N PHE A 72 7.57 -9.24 -2.61
CA PHE A 72 7.54 -7.94 -1.95
C PHE A 72 7.91 -6.81 -2.91
N TYR A 73 9.06 -6.89 -3.59
CA TYR A 73 9.50 -5.84 -4.49
C TYR A 73 8.62 -5.70 -5.73
N ALA A 74 8.13 -6.81 -6.29
CA ALA A 74 7.16 -6.76 -7.38
C ALA A 74 5.86 -6.06 -6.94
N GLY A 75 5.38 -6.34 -5.71
CA GLY A 75 4.22 -5.67 -5.12
C GLY A 75 4.45 -4.18 -4.94
N ILE A 76 5.60 -3.78 -4.40
CA ILE A 76 5.98 -2.36 -4.24
C ILE A 76 6.07 -1.64 -5.59
N GLU A 77 6.59 -2.28 -6.65
CA GLU A 77 6.62 -1.70 -7.99
C GLU A 77 5.20 -1.37 -8.48
N LYS A 78 4.26 -2.32 -8.34
CA LYS A 78 2.86 -2.14 -8.71
C LYS A 78 2.18 -1.06 -7.87
N PHE A 79 2.43 -1.07 -6.57
CA PHE A 79 1.93 -0.07 -5.65
C PHE A 79 2.37 1.34 -6.07
N ASN A 80 3.67 1.54 -6.30
CA ASN A 80 4.23 2.82 -6.74
C ASN A 80 3.67 3.28 -8.09
N ARG A 81 3.48 2.36 -9.03
CA ARG A 81 2.80 2.66 -10.30
C ARG A 81 1.36 3.16 -10.09
N GLY A 82 0.64 2.57 -9.14
CA GLY A 82 -0.68 3.05 -8.74
C GLY A 82 -0.63 4.48 -8.18
N ILE A 83 0.38 4.78 -7.36
CA ILE A 83 0.64 6.13 -6.84
C ILE A 83 0.89 7.13 -7.99
N ASP A 84 1.70 6.77 -8.99
CA ASP A 84 1.93 7.64 -10.15
C ASP A 84 0.63 7.92 -10.94
N PHE A 85 -0.25 6.92 -11.06
CA PHE A 85 -1.53 7.10 -11.73
C PHE A 85 -2.49 8.01 -10.95
N ILE A 86 -2.55 7.90 -9.61
CA ILE A 86 -3.43 8.80 -8.84
C ILE A 86 -2.93 10.25 -8.89
N TYR A 87 -1.62 10.50 -8.93
CA TYR A 87 -1.09 11.86 -9.14
C TYR A 87 -1.51 12.44 -10.50
N LYS A 88 -1.47 11.64 -11.56
CA LYS A 88 -1.97 12.06 -12.89
C LYS A 88 -3.47 12.32 -12.87
N SER A 89 -4.24 11.44 -12.22
CA SER A 89 -5.68 11.61 -12.02
C SER A 89 -6.01 12.94 -11.34
N GLN A 90 -5.30 13.28 -10.26
CA GLN A 90 -5.43 14.56 -9.57
C GLN A 90 -5.08 15.75 -10.47
N SER A 91 -4.03 15.64 -11.30
CA SER A 91 -3.68 16.69 -12.26
C SER A 91 -4.83 16.95 -13.24
N TYR A 92 -5.41 15.90 -13.84
CA TYR A 92 -6.56 16.04 -14.74
C TYR A 92 -7.78 16.63 -14.02
N ALA A 93 -8.03 16.22 -12.78
CA ALA A 93 -9.11 16.78 -11.97
C ALA A 93 -8.93 18.30 -11.73
N ASN A 94 -7.70 18.76 -11.49
CA ASN A 94 -7.40 20.18 -11.35
C ASN A 94 -7.63 20.96 -12.66
N ASP A 95 -7.44 20.31 -13.79
CA ASP A 95 -7.71 20.84 -15.13
C ASP A 95 -9.20 20.69 -15.53
N MET A 96 -10.06 20.21 -14.61
CA MET A 96 -11.48 19.91 -14.83
C MET A 96 -11.74 18.86 -15.91
N ASP A 97 -10.73 18.05 -16.25
CA ASP A 97 -10.83 16.92 -17.17
C ASP A 97 -11.25 15.67 -16.38
N TRP A 98 -12.54 15.63 -16.02
CA TRP A 98 -13.11 14.58 -15.16
C TRP A 98 -13.03 13.18 -15.78
N ASN A 99 -13.15 13.07 -17.10
CA ASN A 99 -13.04 11.81 -17.83
C ASN A 99 -11.62 11.22 -17.70
N ASN A 100 -10.58 12.01 -17.95
CA ASN A 100 -9.21 11.53 -17.77
C ASN A 100 -8.87 11.34 -16.29
N ALA A 101 -9.39 12.18 -15.39
CA ALA A 101 -9.24 11.99 -13.95
C ALA A 101 -9.78 10.62 -13.50
N SER A 102 -11.02 10.29 -13.86
CA SER A 102 -11.63 8.98 -13.58
C SER A 102 -10.83 7.83 -14.18
N SER A 103 -10.47 7.93 -15.47
CA SER A 103 -9.70 6.89 -16.18
C SER A 103 -8.37 6.57 -15.47
N TYR A 104 -7.64 7.60 -15.03
CA TYR A 104 -6.38 7.40 -14.31
C TYR A 104 -6.58 6.92 -12.86
N ALA A 105 -7.68 7.28 -12.20
CA ALA A 105 -8.02 6.70 -10.90
C ALA A 105 -8.29 5.19 -11.01
N LEU A 106 -8.95 4.74 -12.09
CA LEU A 106 -9.15 3.31 -12.35
C LEU A 106 -7.83 2.58 -12.66
N LYS A 107 -6.91 3.19 -13.42
CA LYS A 107 -5.56 2.63 -13.62
C LYS A 107 -4.79 2.51 -12.29
N ALA A 108 -4.96 3.48 -11.40
CA ALA A 108 -4.39 3.43 -10.06
C ALA A 108 -4.98 2.25 -9.26
N ARG A 109 -6.31 2.10 -9.24
CA ARG A 109 -7.00 0.96 -8.62
C ARG A 109 -6.46 -0.37 -9.15
N ASP A 110 -6.40 -0.55 -10.46
CA ASP A 110 -5.97 -1.80 -11.07
C ASP A 110 -4.51 -2.14 -10.72
N SER A 111 -3.66 -1.12 -10.60
CA SER A 111 -2.28 -1.31 -10.12
C SER A 111 -2.21 -1.72 -8.64
N MET A 112 -3.14 -1.22 -7.81
CA MET A 112 -3.26 -1.63 -6.41
C MET A 112 -3.81 -3.06 -6.28
N GLU A 113 -4.75 -3.46 -7.13
CA GLU A 113 -5.22 -4.85 -7.22
C GLU A 113 -4.09 -5.82 -7.61
N ASP A 114 -3.26 -5.46 -8.58
CA ASP A 114 -2.05 -6.22 -8.93
C ASP A 114 -1.08 -6.33 -7.72
N ALA A 115 -0.84 -5.21 -7.03
CA ALA A 115 0.04 -5.18 -5.85
C ALA A 115 -0.50 -6.08 -4.72
N LYS A 116 -1.81 -6.02 -4.48
CA LYS A 116 -2.51 -6.81 -3.47
C LYS A 116 -2.28 -8.31 -3.65
N VAL A 117 -2.38 -8.81 -4.88
CA VAL A 117 -2.12 -10.22 -5.20
C VAL A 117 -0.68 -10.61 -4.83
N LEU A 118 0.29 -9.77 -5.18
CA LEU A 118 1.71 -10.03 -4.89
C LEU A 118 2.01 -10.00 -3.39
N PHE A 119 1.40 -9.08 -2.65
CA PHE A 119 1.53 -9.05 -1.20
C PHE A 119 0.87 -10.26 -0.53
N LYS A 120 -0.27 -10.74 -1.04
CA LYS A 120 -0.90 -11.97 -0.55
C LYS A 120 -0.03 -13.20 -0.80
N ASP A 121 0.60 -13.28 -1.98
CA ASP A 121 1.49 -14.37 -2.35
C ASP A 121 2.71 -14.49 -1.43
N MET A 122 3.11 -13.42 -0.73
CA MET A 122 4.21 -13.47 0.23
C MET A 122 3.93 -14.39 1.43
N GLU A 123 2.67 -14.56 1.84
CA GLU A 123 2.31 -15.32 3.05
C GLU A 123 2.84 -16.76 3.03
N GLN A 124 2.80 -17.42 1.86
CA GLN A 124 3.28 -18.80 1.70
C GLN A 124 4.81 -18.93 1.89
N TYR A 125 5.52 -17.81 1.78
CA TYR A 125 6.96 -17.71 1.94
C TYR A 125 7.34 -16.96 3.22
N ALA A 126 6.42 -16.74 4.17
CA ALA A 126 6.78 -16.18 5.45
C ALA A 126 7.55 -17.20 6.30
N LEU A 127 8.65 -16.80 6.94
CA LEU A 127 9.42 -17.63 7.87
C LEU A 127 8.90 -17.57 9.30
N ASN A 128 8.32 -16.44 9.66
CA ASN A 128 7.91 -16.13 11.02
C ASN A 128 6.71 -15.20 11.01
N ASP A 129 6.15 -14.97 12.20
CA ASP A 129 4.97 -14.13 12.36
C ASP A 129 5.19 -12.68 11.92
N ASN A 130 6.42 -12.15 11.99
CA ASN A 130 6.69 -10.77 11.55
C ASN A 130 6.60 -10.65 10.03
N GLU A 131 7.18 -11.59 9.28
CA GLU A 131 7.06 -11.64 7.82
C GLU A 131 5.60 -11.88 7.39
N LEU A 132 4.89 -12.79 8.07
CA LEU A 132 3.48 -13.02 7.80
C LEU A 132 2.64 -11.74 8.00
N ARG A 133 2.85 -11.05 9.14
CA ARG A 133 2.16 -9.79 9.44
C ARG A 133 2.56 -8.67 8.48
N LEU A 134 3.81 -8.61 8.05
CA LEU A 134 4.28 -7.64 7.06
C LEU A 134 3.54 -7.81 5.73
N SER A 135 3.46 -9.04 5.24
CA SER A 135 2.68 -9.41 4.05
C SER A 135 1.21 -8.99 4.17
N GLN A 136 0.56 -9.32 5.29
CA GLN A 136 -0.83 -8.95 5.56
C GLN A 136 -1.05 -7.44 5.58
N LYS A 137 -0.14 -6.67 6.18
CA LYS A 137 -0.28 -5.22 6.26
C LYS A 137 -0.08 -4.53 4.91
N TRP A 138 0.85 -5.00 4.09
CA TRP A 138 0.98 -4.52 2.71
C TRP A 138 -0.23 -4.92 1.84
N TYR A 139 -0.78 -6.12 2.04
CA TYR A 139 -2.05 -6.52 1.43
C TYR A 139 -3.19 -5.56 1.78
N GLU A 140 -3.40 -5.29 3.07
CA GLU A 140 -4.45 -4.37 3.56
C GLU A 140 -4.24 -2.96 3.01
N THR A 141 -2.99 -2.47 2.95
CA THR A 141 -2.66 -1.18 2.34
C THR A 141 -3.07 -1.11 0.88
N ALA A 142 -2.73 -2.12 0.08
CA ALA A 142 -3.10 -2.16 -1.33
C ALA A 142 -4.61 -2.32 -1.54
N ASP A 143 -5.27 -3.17 -0.75
CA ASP A 143 -6.72 -3.39 -0.80
C ASP A 143 -7.49 -2.11 -0.51
N HIS A 144 -7.20 -1.43 0.61
CA HIS A 144 -7.84 -0.16 0.93
C HIS A 144 -7.54 0.94 -0.09
N SER A 145 -6.30 0.99 -0.63
CA SER A 145 -5.95 1.94 -1.69
C SER A 145 -6.76 1.70 -2.96
N SER A 146 -6.98 0.43 -3.34
CA SER A 146 -7.79 0.09 -4.52
C SER A 146 -9.23 0.60 -4.37
N VAL A 147 -9.86 0.38 -3.22
CA VAL A 147 -11.24 0.83 -2.96
C VAL A 147 -11.32 2.35 -2.93
N CYS A 148 -10.34 3.01 -2.28
CA CYS A 148 -10.21 4.47 -2.30
C CYS A 148 -10.19 5.04 -3.73
N TYR A 149 -9.39 4.44 -4.62
CA TYR A 149 -9.27 4.91 -6.01
C TYR A 149 -10.51 4.60 -6.85
N GLY A 150 -11.24 3.52 -6.55
CA GLY A 150 -12.58 3.29 -7.09
C GLY A 150 -13.53 4.44 -6.75
N TYR A 151 -13.60 4.83 -5.49
CA TYR A 151 -14.43 5.95 -5.05
C TYR A 151 -13.98 7.31 -5.61
N HIS A 152 -12.68 7.53 -5.82
CA HIS A 152 -12.21 8.72 -6.54
C HIS A 152 -12.74 8.77 -7.97
N SER A 153 -12.69 7.65 -8.70
CA SER A 153 -13.27 7.56 -10.05
C SER A 153 -14.76 7.89 -10.05
N ASP A 154 -15.52 7.27 -9.15
CA ASP A 154 -16.97 7.50 -9.05
C ASP A 154 -17.30 8.95 -8.68
N ALA A 155 -16.49 9.57 -7.82
CA ALA A 155 -16.62 11.00 -7.50
C ALA A 155 -16.38 11.87 -8.73
N TYR A 156 -15.35 11.62 -9.54
CA TYR A 156 -15.11 12.41 -10.76
C TYR A 156 -16.24 12.29 -11.78
N ILE A 157 -16.74 11.07 -12.00
CA ILE A 157 -17.89 10.83 -12.91
C ILE A 157 -19.14 11.56 -12.40
N GLU A 158 -19.41 11.49 -11.10
CA GLU A 158 -20.56 12.18 -10.51
C GLU A 158 -20.41 13.70 -10.59
N HIS A 159 -19.19 14.23 -10.39
CA HIS A 159 -18.94 15.66 -10.52
C HIS A 159 -19.25 16.16 -11.93
N GLU A 160 -18.72 15.49 -12.96
CA GLU A 160 -19.01 15.81 -14.36
C GLU A 160 -20.51 15.77 -14.67
N PHE A 161 -21.19 14.73 -14.19
CA PHE A 161 -22.63 14.60 -14.37
C PHE A 161 -23.41 15.76 -13.72
N GLN A 162 -23.01 16.21 -12.52
CA GLN A 162 -23.69 17.29 -11.84
C GLN A 162 -23.39 18.66 -12.46
N ASP A 163 -22.17 18.89 -12.95
CA ASP A 163 -21.80 20.13 -13.66
C ASP A 163 -22.61 20.34 -14.95
N SER A 164 -23.11 19.25 -15.56
CA SER A 164 -23.96 19.32 -16.75
C SER A 164 -25.41 19.76 -16.48
N LYS A 165 -25.83 19.89 -15.22
CA LYS A 165 -27.22 20.18 -14.85
C LYS A 165 -27.46 21.65 -14.57
N GLU A 166 -28.68 22.11 -14.88
CA GLU A 166 -29.15 23.46 -14.53
C GLU A 166 -29.23 23.68 -13.01
N THR A 167 -29.63 22.65 -12.26
CA THR A 167 -29.65 22.65 -10.80
C THR A 167 -28.84 21.46 -10.25
N PRO A 168 -27.52 21.61 -10.06
CA PRO A 168 -26.65 20.55 -9.57
C PRO A 168 -27.02 20.08 -8.15
N ASN A 169 -26.84 18.79 -7.87
CA ASN A 169 -26.98 18.20 -6.54
C ASN A 169 -25.81 17.24 -6.24
N TYR A 170 -24.90 17.70 -5.38
CA TYR A 170 -23.65 17.01 -5.07
C TYR A 170 -23.74 16.04 -3.88
N ILE A 171 -24.92 15.62 -3.42
CA ILE A 171 -25.04 14.66 -2.30
C ILE A 171 -24.29 13.35 -2.59
N LYS A 172 -24.48 12.80 -3.80
CA LYS A 172 -23.84 11.54 -4.20
C LYS A 172 -22.33 11.70 -4.42
N PHE A 173 -21.90 12.84 -4.96
CA PHE A 173 -20.49 13.20 -5.07
C PHE A 173 -19.82 13.24 -3.69
N ASN A 174 -20.44 13.94 -2.73
CA ASN A 174 -19.92 14.06 -1.36
C ASN A 174 -19.81 12.69 -0.68
N TYR A 175 -20.79 11.81 -0.87
CA TYR A 175 -20.71 10.43 -0.38
C TYR A 175 -19.47 9.70 -0.91
N TYR A 176 -19.20 9.75 -2.21
CA TYR A 176 -18.01 9.10 -2.78
C TYR A 176 -16.71 9.70 -2.25
N VAL A 177 -16.64 11.02 -2.08
CA VAL A 177 -15.47 11.68 -1.47
C VAL A 177 -15.26 11.23 -0.02
N GLU A 178 -16.33 11.13 0.78
CA GLU A 178 -16.25 10.63 2.16
C GLU A 178 -15.76 9.19 2.22
N GLN A 179 -16.24 8.32 1.34
CA GLN A 179 -15.78 6.93 1.25
C GLN A 179 -14.30 6.85 0.83
N ALA A 180 -13.89 7.61 -0.18
CA ALA A 180 -12.49 7.66 -0.61
C ALA A 180 -11.58 8.08 0.56
N ASN A 181 -11.96 9.12 1.31
CA ASN A 181 -11.20 9.58 2.47
C ASN A 181 -11.13 8.53 3.59
N HIS A 182 -12.23 7.82 3.85
CA HIS A 182 -12.27 6.73 4.82
C HIS A 182 -11.25 5.63 4.47
N TYR A 183 -11.29 5.13 3.24
CA TYR A 183 -10.38 4.08 2.79
C TYR A 183 -8.92 4.54 2.68
N ASN A 184 -8.68 5.80 2.30
CA ASN A 184 -7.34 6.37 2.35
C ASN A 184 -6.78 6.34 3.79
N SER A 185 -7.58 6.72 4.79
CA SER A 185 -7.14 6.65 6.20
C SER A 185 -6.77 5.22 6.63
N LEU A 186 -7.57 4.23 6.24
CA LEU A 186 -7.29 2.81 6.54
C LEU A 186 -6.02 2.32 5.83
N ALA A 187 -5.81 2.72 4.57
CA ALA A 187 -4.60 2.40 3.81
C ALA A 187 -3.34 2.97 4.48
N GLN A 188 -3.39 4.23 4.92
CA GLN A 188 -2.28 4.88 5.63
C GLN A 188 -1.99 4.20 6.98
N GLN A 189 -3.02 3.86 7.75
CA GLN A 189 -2.85 3.15 9.01
C GLN A 189 -2.15 1.79 8.80
N SER A 190 -2.62 1.02 7.82
CA SER A 190 -2.04 -0.28 7.49
C SER A 190 -0.60 -0.15 7.00
N ARG A 191 -0.32 0.91 6.22
CA ARG A 191 1.01 1.19 5.68
C ARG A 191 2.01 1.52 6.78
N MET A 192 1.64 2.39 7.73
CA MET A 192 2.51 2.71 8.86
C MET A 192 2.88 1.45 9.67
N GLN A 193 1.92 0.55 9.88
CA GLN A 193 2.17 -0.73 10.55
C GLN A 193 3.08 -1.65 9.72
N ALA A 194 2.92 -1.66 8.39
CA ALA A 194 3.79 -2.40 7.49
C ALA A 194 5.23 -1.88 7.53
N GLU A 195 5.41 -0.57 7.48
CA GLU A 195 6.72 0.10 7.53
C GLU A 195 7.43 -0.12 8.88
N GLU A 196 6.68 -0.09 9.99
CA GLU A 196 7.18 -0.44 11.32
C GLU A 196 7.69 -1.89 11.36
N LEU A 197 6.90 -2.85 10.87
CA LEU A 197 7.31 -4.26 10.79
C LEU A 197 8.54 -4.46 9.89
N GLN A 198 8.60 -3.78 8.75
CA GLN A 198 9.72 -3.86 7.82
C GLN A 198 11.04 -3.37 8.46
N SER A 199 10.97 -2.31 9.28
CA SER A 199 12.14 -1.82 10.02
C SER A 199 12.67 -2.85 11.03
N GLY A 200 11.79 -3.64 11.64
CA GLY A 200 12.16 -4.75 12.56
C GLY A 200 12.67 -6.01 11.85
N VAL A 201 12.19 -6.29 10.62
CA VAL A 201 12.69 -7.42 9.81
C VAL A 201 14.14 -7.18 9.36
N ASN A 202 14.47 -5.95 8.94
CA ASN A 202 15.82 -5.59 8.48
C ASN A 202 16.91 -5.67 9.57
N THR A 203 16.53 -5.58 10.85
CA THR A 203 17.47 -5.66 11.98
C THR A 203 17.80 -7.10 12.39
N THR A 204 16.98 -8.08 12.01
CA THR A 204 17.17 -9.50 12.38
C THR A 204 18.15 -10.24 11.46
N ILE A 205 18.51 -9.64 10.32
CA ILE A 205 19.40 -10.25 9.31
C ILE A 205 20.90 -10.07 9.66
N TYR A 206 21.23 -9.31 10.72
CA TYR A 206 22.60 -8.99 11.14
C TYR A 206 23.01 -9.59 12.50
N VAL A 207 22.55 -10.81 12.84
CA VAL A 207 23.06 -11.56 14.00
C VAL A 207 23.53 -12.94 13.59
#